data_AF-A0A8T7DDC7-F1
#
_entry.id   AF-A0A8T7DDC7-F1
#
_cell.length_a   1.000
_cell.length_b   1.000
_cell.length_c   1.000
_cell.angle_alpha   90.00
_cell.angle_beta   90.00
_cell.angle_gamma   90.00
#
_symmetry.space_group_name_H-M   'P 1'
#
loop_
_entity.id
_entity.type
_entity.pdbx_description
1 polymer ?
#
loop_
_entity_poly.entity_id
_entity_poly.type
_entity_poly.pdbx_seq_one_letter_code
_entity_poly.pdbx_strand_id
1 'polypeptide(L)'
;TNMYANMNDKPLQKTTREDALALQAKRAAEMAAYRKTVDASACKTAIDKLANAEPAEVVDAAVEAAAAGATLGEIGGALAKEDAFDTVMKPVAIHRGAEAYEALREATKAYTEKNGTPPKVFSANMGPIPQHKGRADFSRGFLEVGGFDVIGNDGFKTVEDAAKATKDSGAAVVVICSTDKTYPDLVPPLAKLLKDNDPKTTVLLAGYPKEHVEAFKAAGVDDFIFMGANCLGLMQKLQKNF
;
A
#
# COMPACT_ATOMS: atom_id res chain seq x y z
N THR A 1 7.21 6.87 18.74
CA THR A 1 6.70 8.16 18.21
C THR A 1 6.31 7.95 16.76
N ASN A 2 5.03 8.04 16.41
CA ASN A 2 4.50 7.78 15.06
C ASN A 2 4.66 8.99 14.10
N MET A 3 5.66 9.84 14.34
CA MET A 3 5.72 11.20 13.76
C MET A 3 6.54 11.26 12.47
N TYR A 4 7.54 10.40 12.31
CA TYR A 4 8.44 10.36 11.14
C TYR A 4 8.68 8.93 10.67
N ALA A 5 8.88 8.75 9.37
CA ALA A 5 9.29 7.47 8.80
C ALA A 5 10.68 7.10 9.33
N ASN A 6 10.83 5.92 9.93
CA ASN A 6 12.13 5.40 10.29
C ASN A 6 12.76 4.71 9.08
N MET A 7 13.71 5.39 8.42
CA MET A 7 14.43 4.86 7.26
C MET A 7 15.35 3.68 7.60
N ASN A 8 15.69 3.50 8.88
CA ASN A 8 16.54 2.42 9.37
C ASN A 8 15.74 1.23 9.91
N ASP A 9 14.42 1.20 9.68
CA ASP A 9 13.57 0.11 10.14
C ASP A 9 13.95 -1.21 9.44
N LYS A 10 14.05 -2.29 10.21
CA LYS A 10 14.41 -3.61 9.69
C LYS A 10 13.14 -4.39 9.40
N PRO A 11 13.03 -5.05 8.23
CA PRO A 11 11.88 -5.90 7.96
C PRO A 11 11.68 -6.91 9.08
N LEU A 12 10.45 -7.01 9.57
CA LEU A 12 10.08 -8.10 10.45
C LEU A 12 10.29 -9.42 9.72
N GLN A 13 10.74 -10.43 10.46
CA GLN A 13 10.82 -11.77 9.92
C GLN A 13 9.41 -12.19 9.48
N LYS A 14 9.22 -12.42 8.17
CA LYS A 14 7.94 -12.87 7.64
C LYS A 14 7.61 -14.19 8.31
N THR A 15 6.64 -14.20 9.22
CA THR A 15 6.00 -15.43 9.65
C THR A 15 5.15 -15.88 8.47
N THR A 16 5.64 -16.88 7.73
CA THR A 16 4.80 -17.56 6.76
C THR A 16 3.64 -18.16 7.53
N ARG A 17 2.44 -17.58 7.37
CA ARG A 17 1.21 -18.29 7.65
C ARG A 17 1.31 -19.61 6.89
N GLU A 18 0.98 -20.74 7.51
CA GLU A 18 1.00 -22.04 6.83
C GLU A 18 0.37 -21.90 5.45
N ASP A 19 1.04 -22.41 4.42
CA ASP A 19 0.58 -22.31 3.04
C ASP A 19 -0.86 -22.82 2.97
N ALA A 20 -1.80 -21.89 2.82
CA ALA A 20 -3.22 -22.19 2.93
C ALA A 20 -3.67 -23.17 1.85
N LEU A 21 -3.03 -23.12 0.66
CA LEU A 21 -3.31 -24.06 -0.42
C LEU A 21 -2.75 -25.45 -0.10
N ALA A 22 -1.54 -25.52 0.44
CA ALA A 22 -0.97 -26.79 0.89
C ALA A 22 -1.78 -27.41 2.04
N LEU A 23 -2.23 -26.60 3.01
CA LEU A 23 -3.09 -27.03 4.10
C LEU A 23 -4.45 -27.52 3.56
N GLN A 24 -5.05 -26.78 2.62
CA GLN A 24 -6.30 -27.18 1.96
C GLN A 24 -6.15 -28.52 1.22
N ALA A 25 -5.09 -28.69 0.44
CA ALA A 25 -4.82 -29.92 -0.30
C ALA A 25 -4.62 -31.12 0.65
N LYS A 26 -3.88 -30.92 1.74
CA LYS A 26 -3.70 -31.91 2.80
C LYS A 26 -5.04 -32.31 3.43
N ARG A 27 -5.85 -31.32 3.83
CA ARG A 27 -7.17 -31.56 4.44
C ARG A 27 -8.11 -32.26 3.48
N ALA A 28 -8.11 -31.91 2.20
CA ALA A 28 -8.92 -32.58 1.18
C ALA A 28 -8.53 -34.07 1.03
N ALA A 29 -7.24 -34.40 1.06
CA ALA A 29 -6.76 -35.77 1.02
C ALA A 29 -7.14 -36.56 2.29
N GLU A 30 -6.97 -35.96 3.47
CA GLU A 30 -7.39 -36.55 4.75
C GLU A 30 -8.90 -36.83 4.76
N MET A 31 -9.72 -35.89 4.27
CA MET A 31 -11.16 -36.06 4.15
C MET A 31 -11.54 -37.17 3.16
N ALA A 32 -10.87 -37.26 2.02
CA ALA A 32 -11.10 -38.33 1.05
C ALA A 32 -10.71 -39.70 1.60
N ALA A 33 -9.67 -39.79 2.42
CA ALA A 33 -9.27 -41.03 3.09
C ALA A 33 -10.27 -41.41 4.19
N TYR A 34 -10.66 -40.46 5.04
CA TYR A 34 -11.65 -40.66 6.09
C TYR A 34 -12.99 -41.17 5.55
N ARG A 35 -13.47 -40.61 4.43
CA ARG A 35 -14.71 -41.07 3.79
C ARG A 35 -14.68 -42.53 3.33
N LYS A 36 -13.50 -43.11 3.07
CA LYS A 36 -13.37 -44.54 2.74
C LYS A 36 -13.53 -45.45 3.95
N THR A 37 -13.34 -44.93 5.17
CA THR A 37 -13.47 -45.70 6.42
C THR A 37 -14.85 -45.59 7.05
N VAL A 38 -15.68 -44.67 6.56
CA VAL A 38 -17.03 -44.40 7.07
C VAL A 38 -18.05 -45.25 6.32
N ASP A 39 -19.03 -45.80 7.04
CA ASP A 39 -20.22 -46.36 6.42
C ASP A 39 -21.08 -45.22 5.86
N ALA A 40 -21.00 -45.01 4.55
CA ALA A 40 -21.71 -43.95 3.86
C ALA A 40 -23.24 -44.05 4.01
N SER A 41 -23.79 -45.26 4.17
CA SER A 41 -25.23 -45.46 4.31
C SER A 41 -25.70 -45.09 5.71
N ALA A 42 -24.96 -45.51 6.74
CA ALA A 42 -25.25 -45.16 8.13
C ALA A 42 -25.08 -43.64 8.35
N CYS A 43 -24.01 -43.06 7.83
CA CYS A 43 -23.74 -41.62 7.88
C CYS A 43 -24.87 -40.82 7.22
N LYS A 44 -25.28 -41.20 6.01
CA LYS A 44 -26.39 -40.55 5.30
C LYS A 44 -27.70 -40.63 6.10
N THR A 45 -28.01 -41.80 6.67
CA THR A 45 -29.22 -42.00 7.48
C THR A 45 -29.24 -41.08 8.70
N ALA A 46 -28.10 -40.93 9.38
CA ALA A 46 -27.98 -40.04 10.53
C ALA A 46 -28.08 -38.55 10.14
N ILE A 47 -27.53 -38.16 8.98
CA ILE A 47 -27.69 -36.81 8.43
C ILE A 47 -29.15 -36.52 8.06
N ASP A 48 -29.84 -37.48 7.43
CA ASP A 48 -31.26 -37.35 7.08
C ASP A 48 -32.14 -37.25 8.34
N LYS A 49 -31.79 -37.97 9.42
CA LYS A 49 -32.43 -37.81 10.74
C LYS A 49 -32.22 -36.40 11.29
N LEU A 50 -30.99 -35.90 11.26
CA LEU A 50 -30.66 -34.54 11.70
C LEU A 50 -31.45 -33.46 10.93
N ALA A 51 -31.57 -33.61 9.62
CA ALA A 51 -32.29 -32.66 8.77
C ALA A 51 -33.80 -32.57 9.06
N ASN A 52 -34.37 -33.54 9.79
CA ASN A 52 -35.78 -33.59 10.15
C ASN A 52 -36.01 -33.59 11.68
N ALA A 53 -34.97 -33.29 12.47
CA ALA A 53 -35.05 -33.31 13.93
C ALA A 53 -35.83 -32.10 14.46
N GLU A 54 -36.65 -32.32 15.48
CA GLU A 54 -37.33 -31.23 16.19
C GLU A 54 -36.31 -30.37 16.97
N PRO A 55 -36.57 -29.08 17.23
CA PRO A 55 -35.60 -28.17 17.86
C PRO A 55 -34.97 -28.68 19.17
N ALA A 56 -35.72 -29.46 19.95
CA ALA A 56 -35.23 -30.06 21.19
C ALA A 56 -34.25 -31.23 20.99
N GLU A 57 -34.26 -31.87 19.81
CA GLU A 57 -33.52 -33.09 19.48
C GLU A 57 -32.31 -32.82 18.56
N VAL A 58 -32.19 -31.60 18.02
CA VAL A 58 -31.15 -31.22 17.05
C VAL A 58 -29.73 -31.53 17.54
N VAL A 59 -29.44 -31.27 18.81
CA VAL A 59 -28.09 -31.50 19.37
C VAL A 59 -27.79 -32.99 19.42
N ASP A 60 -28.73 -33.80 19.89
CA ASP A 60 -28.56 -35.25 20.00
C ASP A 60 -28.45 -35.89 18.61
N ALA A 61 -29.27 -35.46 17.66
CA ALA A 61 -29.18 -35.89 16.27
C ALA A 61 -27.85 -35.47 15.61
N ALA A 62 -27.28 -34.31 15.98
CA ALA A 62 -25.98 -33.86 15.47
C ALA A 62 -24.83 -34.70 16.07
N VAL A 63 -24.93 -35.09 17.34
CA VAL A 63 -23.99 -36.03 17.98
C VAL A 63 -24.05 -37.39 17.30
N GLU A 64 -25.25 -37.91 17.02
CA GLU A 64 -25.42 -39.17 16.28
C GLU A 64 -24.85 -39.09 14.86
N ALA A 65 -25.09 -37.99 14.14
CA ALA A 65 -24.51 -37.77 12.81
C ALA A 65 -22.99 -37.73 12.86
N ALA A 66 -22.39 -37.00 13.81
CA ALA A 66 -20.95 -36.96 13.99
C ALA A 66 -20.37 -38.35 14.35
N ALA A 67 -21.05 -39.12 15.21
CA ALA A 67 -20.67 -40.48 15.57
C ALA A 67 -20.77 -41.46 14.38
N ALA A 68 -21.73 -41.24 13.48
CA ALA A 68 -21.87 -41.98 12.22
C ALA A 68 -20.86 -41.54 11.14
N GLY A 69 -20.02 -40.53 11.43
CA GLY A 69 -18.95 -40.07 10.57
C GLY A 69 -19.30 -38.87 9.67
N ALA A 70 -20.37 -38.14 9.99
CA ALA A 70 -20.71 -36.90 9.31
C ALA A 70 -19.70 -35.79 9.62
N THR A 71 -19.39 -34.99 8.62
CA THR A 71 -18.49 -33.84 8.73
C THR A 71 -19.21 -32.61 9.23
N LEU A 72 -18.46 -31.63 9.74
CA LEU A 72 -19.03 -30.32 10.11
C LEU A 72 -19.77 -29.64 8.95
N GLY A 73 -19.30 -29.82 7.71
CA GLY A 73 -19.96 -29.28 6.52
C GLY A 73 -21.29 -29.98 6.19
N GLU A 74 -21.37 -31.29 6.39
CA GLU A 74 -22.61 -32.06 6.18
C GLU A 74 -23.64 -31.80 7.28
N ILE A 75 -23.20 -31.73 8.54
CA ILE A 75 -24.04 -31.32 9.68
C ILE A 75 -24.56 -29.90 9.48
N GLY A 76 -23.68 -28.95 9.13
CA GLY A 76 -24.07 -27.57 8.84
C GLY A 76 -25.04 -27.47 7.66
N GLY A 77 -24.80 -28.22 6.58
CA GLY A 77 -25.70 -28.27 5.43
C GLY A 77 -27.08 -28.88 5.73
N ALA A 78 -27.15 -29.87 6.61
CA ALA A 78 -28.42 -30.46 7.05
C ALA A 78 -29.26 -29.48 7.87
N LEU A 79 -28.62 -28.67 8.72
CA LEU A 79 -29.26 -27.65 9.55
C LEU A 79 -29.64 -26.40 8.77
N ALA A 80 -28.90 -26.03 7.73
CA ALA A 80 -29.11 -24.82 6.94
C ALA A 80 -30.10 -25.00 5.77
N LYS A 81 -30.90 -26.09 5.73
CA LYS A 81 -31.76 -26.45 4.58
C LYS A 81 -32.81 -25.39 4.20
N GLU A 82 -33.28 -24.60 5.16
CA GLU A 82 -34.22 -23.48 4.93
C GLU A 82 -33.52 -22.13 4.72
N ASP A 83 -32.24 -22.02 5.10
CA ASP A 83 -31.41 -20.83 4.93
C ASP A 83 -30.59 -20.95 3.64
N ALA A 84 -31.27 -20.99 2.50
CA ALA A 84 -30.63 -20.88 1.20
C ALA A 84 -30.09 -19.46 1.02
N PHE A 85 -28.86 -19.22 1.48
CA PHE A 85 -28.11 -18.01 1.13
C PHE A 85 -27.61 -18.14 -0.32
N ASP A 86 -28.52 -18.01 -1.30
CA ASP A 86 -28.21 -18.02 -2.74
C ASP A 86 -27.34 -16.82 -3.18
N THR A 87 -27.10 -15.87 -2.27
CA THR A 87 -26.24 -14.72 -2.54
C THR A 87 -24.79 -15.07 -2.22
N VAL A 88 -24.03 -15.45 -3.26
CA VAL A 88 -22.57 -15.54 -3.19
C VAL A 88 -21.99 -14.13 -3.04
N MET A 89 -21.84 -13.67 -1.80
CA MET A 89 -21.13 -12.42 -1.50
C MET A 89 -19.62 -12.65 -1.61
N LYS A 90 -18.93 -11.83 -2.41
CA LYS A 90 -17.47 -11.82 -2.40
C LYS A 90 -17.01 -11.30 -1.03
N PRO A 91 -16.31 -12.11 -0.21
CA PRO A 91 -15.89 -11.66 1.11
C PRO A 91 -14.94 -10.47 0.98
N VAL A 92 -15.09 -9.49 1.87
CA VAL A 92 -14.09 -8.43 2.02
C VAL A 92 -12.81 -9.09 2.51
N ALA A 93 -11.75 -9.04 1.70
CA ALA A 93 -10.47 -9.57 2.10
C ALA A 93 -9.93 -8.76 3.27
N ILE A 94 -9.68 -9.44 4.40
CA ILE A 94 -9.01 -8.82 5.54
C ILE A 94 -7.58 -8.54 5.11
N HIS A 95 -7.19 -7.27 5.13
CA HIS A 95 -5.84 -6.83 4.81
C HIS A 95 -5.36 -5.83 5.87
N ARG A 96 -4.04 -5.63 5.98
CA ARG A 96 -3.50 -4.62 6.90
C ARG A 96 -3.53 -3.27 6.21
N GLY A 97 -4.00 -2.23 6.89
CA GLY A 97 -4.02 -0.87 6.31
C GLY A 97 -2.63 -0.39 5.86
N ALA A 98 -1.58 -0.85 6.53
CA ALA A 98 -0.20 -0.52 6.18
C ALA A 98 0.38 -1.32 5.00
N GLU A 99 -0.29 -2.39 4.54
CA GLU A 99 0.24 -3.33 3.55
C GLU A 99 0.66 -2.66 2.24
N ALA A 100 -0.11 -1.68 1.79
CA ALA A 100 0.22 -0.93 0.57
C ALA A 100 1.50 -0.10 0.71
N TYR A 101 1.75 0.45 1.90
CA TYR A 101 2.97 1.20 2.21
C TYR A 101 4.18 0.29 2.46
N GLU A 102 3.95 -0.89 3.03
CA GLU A 102 4.98 -1.93 3.13
C GLU A 102 5.44 -2.38 1.73
N ALA A 103 4.50 -2.57 0.80
CA ALA A 103 4.82 -2.88 -0.60
C ALA A 103 5.65 -1.78 -1.28
N LEU A 104 5.35 -0.50 -1.02
CA LEU A 104 6.20 0.62 -1.49
C LEU A 104 7.62 0.50 -0.95
N ARG A 105 7.79 0.24 0.35
CA ARG A 105 9.12 0.10 0.96
C ARG A 105 9.87 -1.12 0.42
N GLU A 106 9.18 -2.24 0.22
CA GLU A 106 9.77 -3.42 -0.40
C GLU A 106 10.26 -3.12 -1.83
N ALA A 107 9.49 -2.38 -2.64
CA ALA A 107 9.90 -1.98 -3.98
C ALA A 107 11.16 -1.08 -3.97
N THR A 108 11.20 -0.07 -3.10
CA THR A 108 12.38 0.80 -2.95
C THR A 108 13.59 0.02 -2.43
N LYS A 109 13.39 -0.92 -1.51
CA LYS A 109 14.44 -1.79 -1.02
C LYS A 109 15.01 -2.65 -2.15
N ALA A 110 14.17 -3.28 -2.96
CA ALA A 110 14.60 -4.09 -4.10
C ALA A 110 15.37 -3.24 -5.13
N TYR A 111 14.93 -2.01 -5.40
CA TYR A 111 15.68 -1.06 -6.22
C TYR A 111 17.06 -0.76 -5.62
N THR A 112 17.13 -0.54 -4.31
CA THR A 112 18.39 -0.22 -3.60
C THR A 112 19.37 -1.39 -3.65
N GLU A 113 18.89 -2.62 -3.46
CA GLU A 113 19.71 -3.83 -3.57
C GLU A 113 20.29 -4.02 -4.99
N LYS A 114 19.54 -3.63 -6.03
CA LYS A 114 19.98 -3.72 -7.42
C LYS A 114 20.93 -2.59 -7.84
N ASN A 115 20.70 -1.35 -7.38
CA ASN A 115 21.39 -0.15 -7.86
C ASN A 115 22.41 0.43 -6.85
N GLY A 116 22.51 -0.15 -5.65
CA GLY A 116 23.43 0.25 -4.58
C GLY A 116 23.00 1.48 -3.78
N THR A 117 22.06 2.28 -4.28
CA THR A 117 21.49 3.45 -3.58
C THR A 117 19.98 3.52 -3.75
N PRO A 118 19.25 4.04 -2.76
CA PRO A 118 17.81 4.29 -2.89
C PRO A 118 17.52 5.34 -3.97
N PRO A 119 16.30 5.36 -4.54
CA PRO A 119 15.87 6.43 -5.43
C PRO A 119 15.98 7.78 -4.72
N LYS A 120 16.70 8.71 -5.35
CA LYS A 120 16.98 10.03 -4.79
C LYS A 120 15.94 11.05 -5.20
N VAL A 121 15.58 11.90 -4.25
CA VAL A 121 14.74 13.08 -4.45
C VAL A 121 15.50 14.31 -3.96
N PHE A 122 15.54 15.36 -4.76
CA PHE A 122 16.18 16.62 -4.37
C PHE A 122 15.14 17.62 -3.87
N SER A 123 15.30 18.13 -2.65
CA SER A 123 14.45 19.20 -2.11
C SER A 123 15.01 20.56 -2.52
N ALA A 124 14.52 21.14 -3.61
CA ALA A 124 14.86 22.49 -4.06
C ALA A 124 14.20 23.54 -3.14
N ASN A 125 14.79 23.72 -1.96
CA ASN A 125 14.39 24.71 -0.98
C ASN A 125 14.79 26.11 -1.46
N MET A 126 13.85 27.05 -1.47
CA MET A 126 14.08 28.41 -1.99
C MET A 126 13.82 29.46 -0.90
N GLY A 127 14.74 30.41 -0.79
CA GLY A 127 14.72 31.46 0.24
C GLY A 127 15.23 30.97 1.61
N PRO A 128 15.23 31.83 2.63
CA PRO A 128 15.74 31.52 3.97
C PRO A 128 14.97 30.38 4.65
N ILE A 129 15.62 29.67 5.59
CA ILE A 129 15.06 28.50 6.31
C ILE A 129 13.61 28.69 6.79
N PRO A 130 13.23 29.79 7.47
CA PRO A 130 11.85 29.96 7.94
C PRO A 130 10.80 29.95 6.81
N GLN A 131 11.20 30.26 5.57
CA GLN A 131 10.31 30.28 4.41
C GLN A 131 9.97 28.86 3.92
N HIS A 132 10.95 27.96 3.87
CA HIS A 132 10.77 26.65 3.23
C HIS A 132 10.69 25.48 4.22
N LYS A 133 11.19 25.62 5.45
CA LYS A 133 11.40 24.50 6.37
C LYS A 133 10.14 23.65 6.58
N GLY A 134 9.00 24.26 6.88
CA GLY A 134 7.77 23.51 7.14
C GLY A 134 7.32 22.65 5.96
N ARG A 135 7.49 23.14 4.73
CA ARG A 135 7.14 22.40 3.51
C ARG A 135 8.20 21.38 3.13
N ALA A 136 9.47 21.69 3.36
CA ALA A 136 10.58 20.76 3.16
C ALA A 136 10.47 19.56 4.11
N ASP A 137 10.21 19.79 5.40
CA ASP A 137 10.03 18.73 6.39
C ASP A 137 8.81 17.85 6.07
N PHE A 138 7.67 18.48 5.72
CA PHE A 138 6.45 17.75 5.34
C PHE A 138 6.70 16.89 4.10
N SER A 139 7.30 17.47 3.05
CA SER A 139 7.58 16.76 1.80
C SER A 139 8.59 15.63 2.00
N ARG A 140 9.61 15.85 2.84
CA ARG A 140 10.56 14.81 3.23
C ARG A 140 9.83 13.62 3.86
N GLY A 141 9.03 13.86 4.90
CA GLY A 141 8.27 12.78 5.55
C GLY A 141 7.31 12.08 4.58
N PHE A 142 6.65 12.83 3.69
CA PHE A 142 5.77 12.28 2.66
C PHE A 142 6.48 11.30 1.71
N LEU A 143 7.74 11.58 1.36
CA LEU A 143 8.55 10.76 0.46
C LEU A 143 9.27 9.61 1.17
N GLU A 144 9.80 9.84 2.37
CA GLU A 144 10.49 8.83 3.19
C GLU A 144 9.55 7.67 3.60
N VAL A 145 8.23 7.91 3.64
CA VAL A 145 7.25 6.84 3.79
C VAL A 145 7.38 5.79 2.67
N GLY A 146 7.66 6.22 1.43
CA GLY A 146 7.94 5.33 0.29
C GLY A 146 9.38 4.80 0.23
N GLY A 147 10.25 5.21 1.15
CA GLY A 147 11.66 4.79 1.19
C GLY A 147 12.61 5.61 0.31
N PHE A 148 12.18 6.74 -0.24
CA PHE A 148 13.05 7.64 -1.01
C PHE A 148 14.10 8.31 -0.13
N ASP A 149 15.29 8.57 -0.70
CA ASP A 149 16.33 9.37 -0.05
C ASP A 149 16.19 10.84 -0.45
N VAL A 150 15.87 11.69 0.53
CA VAL A 150 15.55 13.10 0.29
C VAL A 150 16.73 14.00 0.64
N ILE A 151 17.41 14.49 -0.39
CA ILE A 151 18.57 15.38 -0.29
C ILE A 151 18.05 16.80 0.00
N GLY A 152 18.38 17.32 1.19
CA GLY A 152 18.02 18.68 1.63
C GLY A 152 19.15 19.70 1.45
N ASN A 153 18.83 20.97 1.71
CA ASN A 153 19.77 22.10 1.77
C ASN A 153 19.14 23.25 2.59
N ASP A 154 19.94 24.30 2.84
CA ASP A 154 19.55 25.45 3.68
C ASP A 154 18.86 26.59 2.89
N GLY A 155 18.52 26.36 1.62
CA GLY A 155 17.80 27.29 0.76
C GLY A 155 18.67 28.01 -0.27
N PHE A 156 18.24 27.98 -1.53
CA PHE A 156 18.89 28.72 -2.63
C PHE A 156 18.32 30.13 -2.77
N LYS A 157 19.17 31.05 -3.23
CA LYS A 157 18.77 32.44 -3.54
C LYS A 157 18.28 32.61 -4.97
N THR A 158 18.81 31.80 -5.90
CA THR A 158 18.54 31.90 -7.34
C THR A 158 18.02 30.57 -7.88
N VAL A 159 17.23 30.62 -8.95
CA VAL A 159 16.70 29.40 -9.59
C VAL A 159 17.79 28.63 -10.32
N GLU A 160 18.82 29.33 -10.80
CA GLU A 160 19.99 28.77 -11.48
C GLU A 160 20.82 27.91 -10.52
N ASP A 161 21.06 28.40 -9.29
CA ASP A 161 21.80 27.63 -8.28
C ASP A 161 21.03 26.37 -7.87
N ALA A 162 19.70 26.48 -7.72
CA ALA A 162 18.84 25.35 -7.38
C ALA A 162 18.79 24.29 -8.48
N ALA A 163 18.68 24.71 -9.74
CA ALA A 163 18.68 23.79 -10.88
C ALA A 163 20.04 23.12 -11.09
N LYS A 164 21.15 23.85 -10.88
CA LYS A 164 22.49 23.28 -10.91
C LYS A 164 22.68 22.24 -9.81
N ALA A 165 22.33 22.57 -8.56
CA ALA A 165 22.44 21.64 -7.44
C ALA A 165 21.56 20.40 -7.63
N THR A 166 20.39 20.56 -8.24
CA THR A 166 19.54 19.44 -8.64
C THR A 166 20.28 18.50 -9.60
N LYS A 167 20.86 19.04 -10.67
CA LYS A 167 21.61 18.25 -11.65
C LYS A 167 22.79 17.51 -11.00
N ASP A 168 23.53 18.22 -10.15
CA ASP A 168 24.70 17.66 -9.44
C ASP A 168 24.31 16.56 -8.44
N SER A 169 23.08 16.59 -7.91
CA SER A 169 22.57 15.58 -6.98
C SER A 169 22.30 14.21 -7.62
N GLY A 170 22.07 14.18 -8.94
CA GLY A 170 21.66 12.99 -9.68
C GLY A 170 20.25 12.48 -9.32
N ALA A 171 19.43 13.29 -8.65
CA ALA A 171 18.05 12.92 -8.34
C ALA A 171 17.15 13.03 -9.59
N ALA A 172 16.33 12.01 -9.84
CA ALA A 172 15.36 12.03 -10.94
C ALA A 172 14.04 12.74 -10.57
N VAL A 173 13.85 13.05 -9.28
CA VAL A 173 12.68 13.75 -8.75
C VAL A 173 13.14 14.97 -7.97
N VAL A 174 12.42 16.07 -8.11
CA VAL A 174 12.69 17.34 -7.42
C VAL A 174 11.42 17.80 -6.73
N VAL A 175 11.54 18.32 -5.50
CA VAL A 175 10.45 19.02 -4.82
C VAL A 175 10.82 20.47 -4.61
N ILE A 176 10.05 21.39 -5.17
CA ILE A 176 10.21 22.83 -4.94
C ILE A 176 9.52 23.21 -3.63
N CYS A 177 10.28 23.72 -2.66
CA CYS A 177 9.79 24.09 -1.33
C CYS A 177 10.04 25.59 -1.08
N SER A 178 8.96 26.35 -0.87
CA SER A 178 9.03 27.78 -0.54
C SER A 178 7.68 28.24 0.04
N THR A 179 7.32 29.52 -0.10
CA THR A 179 5.99 30.03 0.32
C THR A 179 5.08 30.31 -0.87
N ASP A 180 3.77 30.28 -0.64
CA ASP A 180 2.77 30.61 -1.66
C ASP A 180 2.98 32.02 -2.24
N LYS A 181 3.39 32.98 -1.40
CA LYS A 181 3.69 34.36 -1.81
C LYS A 181 4.77 34.44 -2.89
N THR A 182 5.76 33.54 -2.84
CA THR A 182 6.92 33.58 -3.75
C THR A 182 6.77 32.69 -4.97
N TYR A 183 5.79 31.78 -4.98
CA TYR A 183 5.64 30.82 -6.07
C TYR A 183 5.36 31.40 -7.46
N PRO A 184 4.54 32.46 -7.62
CA PRO A 184 4.28 33.02 -8.95
C PRO A 184 5.55 33.42 -9.70
N ASP A 185 6.52 33.99 -8.99
CA ASP A 185 7.79 34.45 -9.57
C ASP A 185 8.84 33.35 -9.63
N LEU A 186 8.77 32.38 -8.71
CA LEU A 186 9.82 31.37 -8.50
C LEU A 186 9.59 30.07 -9.29
N VAL A 187 8.36 29.54 -9.27
CA VAL A 187 8.05 28.19 -9.75
C VAL A 187 8.15 28.09 -11.27
N PRO A 188 7.56 29.00 -12.06
CA PRO A 188 7.63 28.89 -13.51
C PRO A 188 9.06 28.87 -14.09
N PRO A 189 9.98 29.79 -13.73
CA PRO A 189 11.34 29.75 -14.26
C PRO A 189 12.14 28.55 -13.76
N LEU A 190 11.97 28.15 -12.49
CA LEU A 190 12.67 26.98 -11.96
C LEU A 190 12.20 25.67 -12.60
N ALA A 191 10.88 25.44 -12.68
CA ALA A 191 10.32 24.23 -13.29
C ALA A 191 10.74 24.10 -14.76
N LYS A 192 10.71 25.20 -15.51
CA LYS A 192 11.18 25.24 -16.89
C LYS A 192 12.67 24.88 -16.98
N LEU A 193 13.51 25.49 -16.16
CA LEU A 193 14.95 25.23 -16.16
C LEU A 193 15.28 23.77 -15.80
N LEU A 194 14.52 23.16 -14.88
CA LEU A 194 14.64 21.75 -14.53
C LEU A 194 14.30 20.84 -15.72
N LYS A 195 13.20 21.12 -16.43
CA LYS A 195 12.79 20.36 -17.62
C LYS A 195 13.72 20.58 -18.82
N ASP A 196 14.25 21.78 -18.99
CA ASP A 196 15.23 22.10 -20.04
C ASP A 196 16.56 21.35 -19.79
N ASN A 197 16.96 21.18 -18.52
CA ASN A 197 18.14 20.40 -18.14
C ASN A 197 17.95 18.90 -18.34
N ASP A 198 16.80 18.36 -17.94
CA ASP A 198 16.41 16.98 -18.19
C ASP A 198 14.87 16.85 -18.26
N PRO A 199 14.30 16.61 -19.45
CA PRO A 199 12.85 16.46 -19.62
C PRO A 199 12.24 15.30 -18.80
N LYS A 200 13.05 14.32 -18.39
CA LYS A 200 12.61 13.16 -17.59
C LYS A 200 12.52 13.45 -16.10
N THR A 201 13.12 14.55 -15.63
CA THR A 201 13.05 14.94 -14.23
C THR A 201 11.59 15.16 -13.83
N THR A 202 11.13 14.49 -12.78
CA THR A 202 9.80 14.71 -12.22
C THR A 202 9.85 15.90 -11.25
N VAL A 203 9.09 16.95 -11.52
CA VAL A 203 9.07 18.19 -10.74
C VAL A 203 7.79 18.21 -9.91
N LEU A 204 7.95 18.21 -8.59
CA LEU A 204 6.87 18.31 -7.61
C LEU A 204 6.88 19.70 -6.97
N LEU A 205 5.71 20.23 -6.65
CA LEU A 205 5.59 21.45 -5.86
C LEU A 205 5.03 21.14 -4.47
N ALA A 206 5.68 21.65 -3.41
CA ALA A 206 5.14 21.54 -2.06
C ALA A 206 4.03 22.58 -1.82
N GLY A 207 2.81 22.12 -1.59
CA GLY A 207 1.60 22.93 -1.46
C GLY A 207 0.74 22.95 -2.72
N TYR A 208 -0.40 23.62 -2.64
CA TYR A 208 -1.41 23.58 -3.70
C TYR A 208 -2.02 24.98 -3.93
N PRO A 209 -1.28 25.89 -4.59
CA PRO A 209 -1.76 27.24 -4.89
C PRO A 209 -2.80 27.17 -6.01
N LYS A 210 -4.08 26.99 -5.63
CA LYS A 210 -5.20 26.68 -6.55
C LYS A 210 -5.26 27.58 -7.78
N GLU A 211 -5.01 28.87 -7.63
CA GLU A 211 -5.06 29.87 -8.70
C GLU A 211 -3.93 29.72 -9.73
N HIS A 212 -2.84 29.04 -9.37
CA HIS A 212 -1.65 28.89 -10.21
C HIS A 212 -1.39 27.46 -10.67
N VAL A 213 -2.23 26.48 -10.31
CA VAL A 213 -2.02 25.06 -10.64
C VAL A 213 -1.80 24.85 -12.13
N GLU A 214 -2.68 25.39 -12.97
CA GLU A 214 -2.59 25.21 -14.44
C GLU A 214 -1.36 25.91 -15.02
N ALA A 215 -1.04 27.12 -14.54
CA ALA A 215 0.16 27.85 -14.96
C ALA A 215 1.45 27.11 -14.58
N PHE A 216 1.50 26.53 -13.38
CA PHE A 216 2.67 25.79 -12.90
C PHE A 216 2.82 24.44 -13.60
N LYS A 217 1.71 23.74 -13.89
CA LYS A 217 1.75 22.55 -14.74
C LYS A 217 2.25 22.85 -16.14
N ALA A 218 1.75 23.92 -16.76
CA ALA A 218 2.23 24.37 -18.07
C ALA A 218 3.72 24.74 -18.06
N ALA A 219 4.23 25.23 -16.94
CA ALA A 219 5.66 25.52 -16.77
C ALA A 219 6.53 24.28 -16.47
N GLY A 220 5.93 23.10 -16.24
CA GLY A 220 6.65 21.84 -16.06
C GLY A 220 6.50 21.19 -14.68
N VAL A 221 5.61 21.66 -13.79
CA VAL A 221 5.28 20.94 -12.55
C VAL A 221 4.40 19.72 -12.86
N ASP A 222 4.84 18.53 -12.47
CA ASP A 222 4.14 17.27 -12.75
C ASP A 222 3.08 16.92 -11.70
N ASP A 223 3.32 17.26 -10.42
CA ASP A 223 2.42 16.94 -9.31
C ASP A 223 2.67 17.81 -8.07
N PHE A 224 1.81 17.68 -7.05
CA PHE A 224 1.81 18.52 -5.87
C PHE A 224 1.81 17.70 -4.58
N ILE A 225 2.57 18.13 -3.56
CA ILE A 225 2.59 17.54 -2.22
C ILE A 225 1.90 18.49 -1.25
N PHE A 226 0.70 18.14 -0.78
CA PHE A 226 -0.08 19.01 0.11
C PHE A 226 -0.99 18.19 1.03
N MET A 227 -1.59 18.84 2.03
CA MET A 227 -2.54 18.20 2.94
C MET A 227 -3.79 17.73 2.17
N GLY A 228 -4.07 16.43 2.22
CA GLY A 228 -5.14 15.79 1.44
C GLY A 228 -4.69 15.20 0.10
N ALA A 229 -3.41 15.32 -0.27
CA ALA A 229 -2.86 14.63 -1.43
C ALA A 229 -2.88 13.10 -1.23
N ASN A 230 -3.16 12.35 -2.31
CA ASN A 230 -3.11 10.89 -2.30
C ASN A 230 -1.63 10.43 -2.26
N CYS A 231 -1.09 10.28 -1.05
CA CYS A 231 0.28 9.87 -0.81
C CYS A 231 0.62 8.52 -1.44
N LEU A 232 -0.21 7.50 -1.22
CA LEU A 232 -0.01 6.18 -1.80
C LEU A 232 0.04 6.23 -3.34
N GLY A 233 -0.92 6.90 -3.96
CA GLY A 233 -0.99 7.02 -5.42
C GLY A 233 0.21 7.77 -6.01
N LEU A 234 0.65 8.87 -5.39
CA LEU A 234 1.82 9.61 -5.86
C LEU A 234 3.10 8.78 -5.71
N MET A 235 3.30 8.08 -4.59
CA MET A 235 4.47 7.20 -4.42
C MET A 235 4.50 6.07 -5.44
N GLN A 236 3.35 5.42 -5.69
CA GLN A 236 3.24 4.38 -6.72
C GLN A 236 3.56 4.94 -8.12
N LYS A 237 3.16 6.18 -8.42
CA LYS A 237 3.51 6.84 -9.68
C LYS A 237 5.02 7.10 -9.77
N LEU A 238 5.64 7.63 -8.71
CA LEU A 238 7.08 7.90 -8.69
C LEU A 238 7.90 6.63 -8.85
N GLN A 239 7.56 5.54 -8.14
CA GLN A 239 8.31 4.29 -8.21
C GLN A 239 8.26 3.60 -9.58
N LYS A 240 7.27 3.88 -10.42
CA LYS A 240 7.22 3.36 -11.80
C LYS A 240 8.31 3.96 -12.71
N ASN A 241 8.89 5.08 -12.32
CA ASN A 241 9.96 5.74 -13.07
C ASN A 241 11.36 5.20 -12.72
N PHE A 242 11.44 4.20 -11.81
CA PHE A 242 12.68 3.61 -11.29
C PHE A 242 12.73 2.09 -11.50
#